data_AF-A0AAW6RUV2-F1
#
_entry.id   AF-A0AAW6RUV2-F1
#
_cell.length_a   1.000
_cell.length_b   1.000
_cell.length_c   1.000
_cell.angle_alpha   90.00
_cell.angle_beta   90.00
_cell.angle_gamma   90.00
#
_symmetry.space_group_name_H-M   'P 1'
#
loop_
_entity.id
_entity.type
_entity.pdbx_description
1 polymer ?
#
loop_
_entity_poly.entity_id
_entity_poly.type
_entity_poly.pdbx_seq_one_letter_code
_entity_poly.pdbx_strand_id
1 'polypeptide(L)'
;MNALSKNQVALAIGSAAAGNIHSPFLGLHTRDTAAAKEFEQLCSDLKTRKQQLDDLITRYKEKLEGKVELPQEVRDELEARAKEFKQLSSDLEEVQQKLIDNIHDRSKPEQDSVASILIRNKDIADQAAAIVRSRGKFSIDGIQARNIVTLDSLPKNTQFASGTITTATRALALLDLISFTPISEKLIPLFRESAYDIMADLVEEAADKPESDIEFGVIDLAVGTIAHWIRVSNQLLSDMPTLASYIEGRLAYGVRLKLEYKLVNGDGKSTGARSFIGLIEAGTHLTVAVGANDSAIDALSRAKYRAGAAGVLPEYILLNPESWGAIERIKGTDGHYVFGAPGAAVQPVLWNLPVILTAAMPVFKYWVGNISMGTAGYVREEVHVDASSEDGSNFTKNLVTLRAEMRAAFGVVLPDACVSGDLPAIEELDTPVVATNTTAELSGTAEPHSIIVLRENNIATASTVADNTGAWEFTPNPLAADEHAVLFAVLGGAVSESVEVVGT
;
A
#
# COMPACT_ATOMS: atom_id res chain seq x y z
N MET A 1 -9.59 72.85 -47.92
CA MET A 1 -9.49 71.77 -48.92
C MET A 1 -8.53 70.71 -48.41
N ASN A 2 -9.01 69.47 -48.42
CA ASN A 2 -8.32 68.18 -48.46
C ASN A 2 -7.49 67.67 -47.27
N ALA A 3 -7.93 66.49 -46.86
CA ALA A 3 -7.36 65.56 -45.91
C ALA A 3 -6.05 64.93 -46.38
N LEU A 4 -5.17 64.69 -45.42
CA LEU A 4 -4.14 63.65 -45.36
C LEU A 4 -4.05 63.33 -43.85
N SER A 5 -3.98 62.12 -43.32
CA SER A 5 -4.11 60.73 -43.77
C SER A 5 -3.74 59.92 -42.50
N LYS A 6 -4.55 58.93 -42.10
CA LYS A 6 -4.53 58.23 -40.79
C LYS A 6 -3.25 57.42 -40.44
N ASN A 7 -2.11 57.65 -41.10
CA ASN A 7 -0.91 56.81 -40.98
C ASN A 7 0.32 57.43 -40.29
N GLN A 8 0.24 58.66 -39.75
CA GLN A 8 1.37 59.27 -39.00
C GLN A 8 1.21 59.35 -37.48
N VAL A 9 0.04 59.00 -36.93
CA VAL A 9 -0.14 58.91 -35.47
C VAL A 9 0.26 57.52 -34.93
N ALA A 10 0.40 56.52 -35.81
CA ALA A 10 0.78 55.15 -35.44
C ALA A 10 2.28 54.96 -35.10
N LEU A 11 3.14 55.98 -35.31
CA LEU A 11 4.59 55.85 -35.12
C LEU A 11 5.13 56.46 -33.80
N ALA A 12 4.29 57.11 -33.00
CA ALA A 12 4.68 57.67 -31.70
C ALA A 12 4.37 56.73 -30.51
N ILE A 13 3.91 55.51 -30.78
CA ILE A 13 3.56 54.48 -29.77
C ILE A 13 4.77 53.55 -29.47
N GLY A 14 5.89 53.72 -30.17
CA GLY A 14 6.95 52.71 -30.22
C GLY A 14 8.14 52.81 -29.24
N SER A 15 8.33 53.88 -28.44
CA SER A 15 9.64 54.04 -27.76
C SER A 15 9.65 54.52 -26.30
N ALA A 16 8.60 54.28 -25.53
CA ALA A 16 8.63 54.48 -24.07
C ALA A 16 8.15 53.24 -23.28
N ALA A 17 8.31 52.05 -23.88
CA ALA A 17 7.92 50.75 -23.33
C ALA A 17 9.09 50.03 -22.61
N ALA A 18 9.83 50.74 -21.76
CA ALA A 18 10.89 50.15 -20.94
C ALA A 18 10.70 50.51 -19.47
N GLY A 19 9.86 49.73 -18.79
CA GLY A 19 9.54 49.87 -17.37
C GLY A 19 8.51 48.83 -16.96
N ASN A 20 8.85 47.54 -17.17
CA ASN A 20 8.00 46.41 -16.82
C ASN A 20 7.84 46.31 -15.30
N ILE A 21 6.63 46.60 -14.79
CA ILE A 21 6.18 46.02 -13.53
C ILE A 21 5.85 44.56 -13.84
N HIS A 22 6.71 43.64 -13.42
CA HIS A 22 6.41 42.20 -13.52
C HIS A 22 5.27 41.88 -12.55
N SER A 23 4.09 41.55 -13.08
CA SER A 23 3.05 40.86 -12.32
C SER A 23 3.60 39.47 -11.92
N PRO A 24 3.57 39.07 -10.65
CA PRO A 24 4.15 37.80 -10.19
C PRO A 24 3.40 36.54 -10.68
N PHE A 25 2.42 36.71 -11.56
CA PHE A 25 1.54 35.66 -12.08
C PHE A 25 1.62 35.49 -13.61
N LEU A 26 2.54 36.18 -14.28
CA LEU A 26 2.76 36.05 -15.72
C LEU A 26 3.46 34.71 -16.02
N GLY A 27 2.66 33.64 -16.11
CA GLY A 27 3.12 32.28 -16.39
C GLY A 27 2.08 31.18 -16.16
N LEU A 28 0.94 31.49 -15.53
CA LEU A 28 -0.12 30.51 -15.30
C LEU A 28 -1.15 30.55 -16.43
N HIS A 29 -0.97 29.69 -17.44
CA HIS A 29 -2.00 29.41 -18.43
C HIS A 29 -3.17 28.70 -17.75
N THR A 30 -4.28 29.40 -17.57
CA THR A 30 -5.53 28.78 -17.13
C THR A 30 -6.51 28.78 -18.29
N ARG A 31 -7.29 27.70 -18.41
CA ARG A 31 -8.13 27.41 -19.58
C ARG A 31 -9.28 28.42 -19.79
N ASP A 32 -9.46 29.36 -18.86
CA ASP A 32 -10.47 30.41 -18.96
C ASP A 32 -9.82 31.76 -19.26
N THR A 33 -9.64 32.03 -20.56
CA THR A 33 -8.99 33.23 -21.08
C THR A 33 -9.80 34.52 -20.87
N ALA A 34 -11.05 34.43 -20.39
CA ALA A 34 -11.93 35.57 -20.22
C ALA A 34 -11.58 36.41 -18.98
N ALA A 35 -11.45 35.79 -17.80
CA ALA A 35 -11.16 36.50 -16.55
C ALA A 35 -9.75 37.14 -16.54
N ALA A 36 -8.76 36.50 -17.17
CA ALA A 36 -7.42 37.06 -17.32
C ALA A 36 -7.42 38.31 -18.22
N LYS A 37 -8.20 38.30 -19.30
CA LYS A 37 -8.39 39.46 -20.19
C LYS A 37 -9.13 40.59 -19.51
N GLU A 38 -10.14 40.30 -18.69
CA GLU A 38 -10.87 41.32 -17.92
C GLU A 38 -9.96 42.03 -16.90
N PHE A 39 -9.11 41.27 -16.18
CA PHE A 39 -8.15 41.85 -15.25
C PHE A 39 -7.06 42.68 -15.96
N GLU A 40 -6.54 42.18 -17.09
CA GLU A 40 -5.55 42.91 -17.90
C GLU A 40 -6.14 44.21 -18.47
N GLN A 41 -7.40 44.18 -18.90
CA GLN A 41 -8.14 45.35 -19.37
C GLN A 41 -8.36 46.37 -18.24
N LEU A 42 -8.74 45.91 -17.04
CA LEU A 42 -8.86 46.78 -15.85
C LEU A 42 -7.53 47.41 -15.42
N CYS A 43 -6.42 46.67 -15.47
CA CYS A 43 -5.09 47.22 -15.23
C CYS A 43 -4.71 48.28 -16.29
N SER A 44 -5.08 48.06 -17.55
CA SER A 44 -4.85 49.02 -18.63
C SER A 44 -5.68 50.31 -18.46
N ASP A 45 -6.93 50.18 -18.00
CA ASP A 45 -7.81 51.31 -17.71
C ASP A 45 -7.32 52.11 -16.51
N LEU A 46 -6.84 51.44 -15.45
CA LEU A 46 -6.26 52.11 -14.29
C LEU A 46 -4.99 52.88 -14.66
N LYS A 47 -4.14 52.31 -15.52
CA LYS A 47 -2.94 53.00 -16.03
C LYS A 47 -3.31 54.25 -16.84
N THR A 48 -4.30 54.14 -17.71
CA THR A 48 -4.81 55.26 -18.52
C THR A 48 -5.39 56.36 -17.64
N ARG A 49 -6.17 56.01 -16.62
CA ARG A 49 -6.73 56.98 -15.67
C ARG A 49 -5.69 57.61 -14.75
N LYS A 50 -4.65 56.86 -14.36
CA LYS A 50 -3.51 57.42 -13.62
C LYS A 50 -2.78 58.48 -14.45
N GLN A 51 -2.53 58.20 -15.74
CA GLN A 51 -1.96 59.19 -16.65
C GLN A 51 -2.85 60.42 -16.80
N GLN A 52 -4.17 60.25 -16.91
CA GLN A 52 -5.10 61.38 -16.96
C GLN A 52 -5.09 62.21 -15.66
N LEU A 53 -4.94 61.56 -14.50
CA LEU A 53 -4.79 62.24 -13.20
C LEU A 53 -3.48 63.02 -13.13
N ASP A 54 -2.37 62.42 -13.58
CA ASP A 54 -1.06 63.06 -13.64
C ASP A 54 -1.05 64.26 -14.62
N ASP A 55 -1.75 64.14 -15.76
CA ASP A 55 -1.93 65.22 -16.73
C ASP A 55 -2.79 66.37 -16.19
N LEU A 56 -3.80 66.07 -15.38
CA LEU A 56 -4.60 67.07 -14.69
C LEU A 56 -3.79 67.75 -13.60
N ILE A 57 -3.06 67.02 -12.77
CA ILE A 57 -2.16 67.59 -11.76
C ILE A 57 -1.16 68.53 -12.43
N THR A 58 -0.62 68.15 -13.59
CA THR A 58 0.31 68.97 -14.37
C THR A 58 -0.37 70.23 -14.91
N ARG A 59 -1.55 70.11 -15.53
CA ARG A 59 -2.36 71.27 -15.98
C ARG A 59 -2.77 72.19 -14.83
N TYR A 60 -3.01 71.64 -13.64
CA TYR A 60 -3.36 72.43 -12.46
C TYR A 60 -2.16 73.11 -11.83
N LYS A 61 -0.97 72.47 -11.81
CA LYS A 61 0.28 73.14 -11.45
C LYS A 61 0.55 74.35 -12.34
N GLU A 62 0.35 74.20 -13.66
CA GLU A 62 0.46 75.31 -14.62
C GLU A 62 -0.58 76.42 -14.38
N LYS A 63 -1.82 76.07 -14.04
CA LYS A 63 -2.88 77.06 -13.72
C LYS A 63 -2.70 77.72 -12.35
N LEU A 64 -2.10 77.04 -11.37
CA LEU A 64 -1.84 77.57 -10.02
C LEU A 64 -0.71 78.59 -9.97
N GLU A 65 0.25 78.54 -10.92
CA GLU A 65 1.27 79.59 -11.07
C GLU A 65 0.65 80.94 -11.49
N GLY A 66 -0.57 80.96 -12.02
CA GLY A 66 -1.38 82.15 -12.30
C GLY A 66 -2.54 82.35 -11.31
N LYS A 67 -2.23 82.72 -10.06
CA LYS A 67 -3.11 83.09 -8.92
C LYS A 67 -4.66 83.12 -9.10
N VAL A 68 -5.31 82.61 -8.04
CA VAL A 68 -6.67 82.82 -7.48
C VAL A 68 -7.66 81.66 -7.68
N GLU A 69 -8.12 81.12 -6.54
CA GLU A 69 -9.24 80.22 -6.23
C GLU A 69 -9.79 79.29 -7.34
N LEU A 70 -9.71 77.98 -7.08
CA LEU A 70 -10.26 76.92 -7.94
C LEU A 70 -11.73 77.21 -8.31
N PRO A 71 -12.07 77.34 -9.62
CA PRO A 71 -13.44 77.41 -10.09
C PRO A 71 -14.26 76.21 -9.59
N GLN A 72 -15.53 76.44 -9.23
CA GLN A 72 -16.40 75.43 -8.62
C GLN A 72 -16.55 74.17 -9.50
N GLU A 73 -16.62 74.37 -10.82
CA GLU A 73 -16.66 73.33 -11.86
C GLU A 73 -15.46 72.37 -11.80
N VAL A 74 -14.27 72.88 -11.44
CA VAL A 74 -13.05 72.09 -11.30
C VAL A 74 -13.04 71.25 -10.03
N ARG A 75 -13.62 71.76 -8.93
CA ARG A 75 -13.75 71.00 -7.69
C ARG A 75 -14.74 69.85 -7.87
N ASP A 76 -15.85 70.12 -8.54
CA ASP A 76 -16.87 69.11 -8.84
C ASP A 76 -16.31 68.02 -9.77
N GLU A 77 -15.48 68.38 -10.76
CA GLU A 77 -14.84 67.40 -11.65
C GLU A 77 -13.78 66.56 -10.92
N LEU A 78 -12.99 67.16 -10.02
CA LEU A 78 -12.02 66.44 -9.20
C LEU A 78 -12.71 65.50 -8.20
N GLU A 79 -13.82 65.93 -7.59
CA GLU A 79 -14.59 65.12 -6.63
C GLU A 79 -15.32 63.97 -7.33
N ALA A 80 -15.91 64.21 -8.51
CA ALA A 80 -16.51 63.16 -9.34
C ALA A 80 -15.47 62.10 -9.74
N ARG A 81 -14.26 62.52 -10.15
CA ARG A 81 -13.17 61.60 -10.52
C ARG A 81 -12.54 60.88 -9.33
N ALA A 82 -12.45 61.52 -8.16
CA ALA A 82 -12.04 60.86 -6.92
C ALA A 82 -13.04 59.78 -6.49
N LYS A 83 -14.34 60.02 -6.71
CA LYS A 83 -15.41 59.04 -6.46
C LYS A 83 -15.32 57.85 -7.41
N GLU A 84 -15.08 58.08 -8.70
CA GLU A 84 -14.84 57.01 -9.68
C GLU A 84 -13.57 56.20 -9.38
N PHE A 85 -12.49 56.85 -8.92
CA PHE A 85 -11.26 56.16 -8.52
C PHE A 85 -11.49 55.28 -7.29
N LYS A 86 -12.28 55.75 -6.32
CA LYS A 86 -12.65 54.97 -5.14
C LYS A 86 -13.55 53.78 -5.48
N GLN A 87 -14.51 53.96 -6.39
CA GLN A 87 -15.36 52.88 -6.90
C GLN A 87 -14.50 51.79 -7.58
N LEU A 88 -13.56 52.17 -8.44
CA LEU A 88 -12.71 51.22 -9.14
C LEU A 88 -11.70 50.52 -8.22
N SER A 89 -11.21 51.19 -7.17
CA SER A 89 -10.41 50.55 -6.12
C SER A 89 -11.20 49.47 -5.40
N SER A 90 -12.48 49.72 -5.13
CA SER A 90 -13.39 48.72 -4.56
C SER A 90 -13.62 47.55 -5.52
N ASP A 91 -13.79 47.81 -6.82
CA ASP A 91 -13.99 46.77 -7.83
C ASP A 91 -12.71 45.91 -8.00
N LEU A 92 -11.52 46.53 -7.90
CA LEU A 92 -10.24 45.83 -7.90
C LEU A 92 -10.04 44.98 -6.63
N GLU A 93 -10.44 45.48 -5.46
CA GLU A 93 -10.44 44.70 -4.22
C GLU A 93 -11.39 43.50 -4.34
N GLU A 94 -12.58 43.66 -4.92
CA GLU A 94 -13.53 42.57 -5.14
C GLU A 94 -12.99 41.51 -6.11
N VAL A 95 -12.34 41.94 -7.21
CA VAL A 95 -11.71 41.01 -8.17
C VAL A 95 -10.47 40.35 -7.57
N GLN A 96 -9.68 41.05 -6.75
CA GLN A 96 -8.59 40.44 -5.97
C GLN A 96 -9.13 39.39 -5.01
N GLN A 97 -10.22 39.68 -4.29
CA GLN A 97 -10.90 38.73 -3.41
C GLN A 97 -11.34 37.49 -4.19
N LYS A 98 -12.01 37.66 -5.34
CA LYS A 98 -12.44 36.56 -6.23
C LYS A 98 -11.28 35.76 -6.83
N LEU A 99 -10.14 36.38 -7.11
CA LEU A 99 -8.93 35.71 -7.58
C LEU A 99 -8.24 34.94 -6.45
N ILE A 100 -8.22 35.49 -5.23
CA ILE A 100 -7.73 34.81 -4.02
C ILE A 100 -8.62 33.61 -3.69
N ASP A 101 -9.94 33.74 -3.83
CA ASP A 101 -10.89 32.65 -3.66
C ASP A 101 -10.69 31.57 -4.74
N ASN A 102 -10.48 31.95 -6.00
CA ASN A 102 -10.13 31.02 -7.08
C ASN A 102 -8.76 30.33 -6.88
N ILE A 103 -7.79 31.00 -6.25
CA ILE A 103 -6.48 30.40 -5.93
C ILE A 103 -6.60 29.44 -4.74
N HIS A 104 -7.44 29.74 -3.73
CA HIS A 104 -7.76 28.81 -2.65
C HIS A 104 -8.52 27.57 -3.15
N ASP A 105 -9.36 27.71 -4.18
CA ASP A 105 -9.97 26.56 -4.87
C ASP A 105 -8.98 25.81 -5.76
N ARG A 106 -7.98 26.48 -6.37
CA ARG A 106 -6.97 25.85 -7.24
C ARG A 106 -5.80 25.19 -6.50
N SER A 107 -5.56 25.52 -5.23
CA SER A 107 -4.47 24.96 -4.41
C SER A 107 -4.88 23.73 -3.60
N LYS A 108 -6.10 23.23 -3.78
CA LYS A 108 -6.43 21.85 -3.40
C LYS A 108 -6.20 20.97 -4.62
N PRO A 109 -5.25 20.01 -4.59
CA PRO A 109 -5.51 18.79 -5.31
C PRO A 109 -6.89 18.30 -4.84
N GLU A 110 -7.74 17.86 -5.76
CA GLU A 110 -8.90 17.03 -5.47
C GLU A 110 -8.40 15.74 -4.78
N GLN A 111 -8.10 15.89 -3.50
CA GLN A 111 -8.23 14.91 -2.47
C GLN A 111 -9.19 15.58 -1.51
N ASP A 112 -10.44 15.13 -1.51
CA ASP A 112 -11.42 15.51 -0.49
C ASP A 112 -10.95 14.94 0.85
N SER A 113 -9.89 15.54 1.39
CA SER A 113 -9.45 15.31 2.77
C SER A 113 -10.55 15.86 3.67
N VAL A 114 -10.92 15.04 4.64
CA VAL A 114 -11.93 15.26 5.67
C VAL A 114 -11.76 16.63 6.36
N ALA A 115 -10.55 17.17 6.43
CA ALA A 115 -10.25 18.51 6.95
C ALA A 115 -10.95 19.64 6.17
N SER A 116 -11.05 19.52 4.84
CA SER A 116 -11.67 20.54 3.98
C SER A 116 -13.21 20.50 4.02
N ILE A 117 -13.78 19.32 4.32
CA ILE A 117 -15.20 19.12 4.57
C ILE A 117 -15.55 19.58 6.00
N LEU A 118 -14.66 19.38 6.98
CA LEU A 118 -14.81 19.86 8.36
C LEU A 118 -14.79 21.39 8.45
N ILE A 119 -13.96 22.09 7.68
CA ILE A 119 -13.97 23.56 7.65
C ILE A 119 -15.27 24.08 7.04
N ARG A 120 -15.71 23.50 5.92
CA ARG A 120 -17.02 23.82 5.30
C ARG A 120 -18.19 23.49 6.22
N ASN A 121 -18.11 22.38 6.95
CA ASN A 121 -19.12 21.98 7.93
C ASN A 121 -19.06 22.80 9.22
N LYS A 122 -17.90 23.37 9.60
CA LYS A 122 -17.81 24.28 10.75
C LYS A 122 -18.48 25.61 10.45
N ASP A 123 -18.31 26.16 9.25
CA ASP A 123 -18.98 27.39 8.84
C ASP A 123 -20.51 27.18 8.69
N ILE A 124 -20.92 26.04 8.15
CA ILE A 124 -22.34 25.64 8.08
C ILE A 124 -22.90 25.30 9.47
N ALA A 125 -22.12 24.68 10.35
CA ALA A 125 -22.52 24.38 11.73
C ALA A 125 -22.57 25.64 12.59
N ASP A 126 -21.71 26.63 12.38
CA ASP A 126 -21.74 27.92 13.07
C ASP A 126 -22.92 28.76 12.58
N GLN A 127 -23.26 28.72 11.29
CA GLN A 127 -24.51 29.29 10.75
C GLN A 127 -25.75 28.54 11.25
N ALA A 128 -25.72 27.21 11.32
CA ALA A 128 -26.82 26.41 11.86
C ALA A 128 -26.97 26.58 13.38
N ALA A 129 -25.88 26.74 14.14
CA ALA A 129 -25.90 27.01 15.58
C ALA A 129 -26.37 28.43 15.92
N ALA A 130 -26.21 29.39 14.99
CA ALA A 130 -26.86 30.70 15.09
C ALA A 130 -28.39 30.59 14.91
N ILE A 131 -28.85 29.69 14.04
CA ILE A 131 -30.28 29.45 13.76
C ILE A 131 -30.93 28.58 14.86
N VAL A 132 -30.25 27.56 15.37
CA VAL A 132 -30.75 26.60 16.37
C VAL A 132 -30.80 27.19 17.79
N ARG A 133 -30.06 28.27 18.08
CA ARG A 133 -30.24 29.04 19.34
C ARG A 133 -31.64 29.68 19.47
N SER A 134 -32.46 29.65 18.42
CA SER A 134 -33.81 30.20 18.43
C SER A 134 -34.96 29.20 18.61
N ARG A 135 -34.73 27.86 18.61
CA ARG A 135 -35.82 26.89 18.80
C ARG A 135 -35.42 25.69 19.65
N GLY A 136 -36.28 25.43 20.63
CA GLY A 136 -36.05 24.56 21.77
C GLY A 136 -35.82 23.08 21.48
N LYS A 137 -35.05 22.52 22.40
CA LYS A 137 -34.68 21.13 22.69
C LYS A 137 -35.78 20.09 22.41
N PHE A 138 -35.45 19.05 21.63
CA PHE A 138 -36.16 17.78 21.66
C PHE A 138 -35.15 16.63 21.74
N SER A 139 -35.36 15.73 22.70
CA SER A 139 -34.58 14.53 22.95
C SER A 139 -35.43 13.33 22.53
N ILE A 140 -34.87 12.40 21.76
CA ILE A 140 -35.40 11.04 21.65
C ILE A 140 -34.27 10.06 21.88
N ASP A 141 -34.51 9.23 22.89
CA ASP A 141 -33.69 8.17 23.45
C ASP A 141 -33.81 6.87 22.63
N GLY A 142 -32.76 6.05 22.68
CA GLY A 142 -32.83 4.61 22.49
C GLY A 142 -32.73 4.07 21.06
N ILE A 143 -31.51 3.84 20.55
CA ILE A 143 -31.23 2.73 19.61
C ILE A 143 -29.81 2.20 19.87
N GLN A 144 -29.69 0.92 20.22
CA GLN A 144 -28.43 0.22 20.43
C GLN A 144 -27.62 0.12 19.13
N ALA A 145 -26.50 0.84 19.06
CA ALA A 145 -25.51 0.72 17.99
C ALA A 145 -24.26 0.03 18.53
N ARG A 146 -24.07 -1.23 18.16
CA ARG A 146 -23.02 -2.13 18.67
C ARG A 146 -21.58 -1.82 18.23
N ASN A 147 -21.30 -0.68 17.59
CA ASN A 147 -19.93 -0.30 17.18
C ASN A 147 -19.86 1.19 16.80
N ILE A 148 -20.02 2.09 17.77
CA ILE A 148 -19.65 3.50 17.59
C ILE A 148 -18.46 3.75 18.51
N VAL A 149 -17.32 4.12 17.94
CA VAL A 149 -16.19 4.61 18.72
C VAL A 149 -16.54 6.02 19.16
N THR A 150 -17.01 6.16 20.40
CA THR A 150 -17.31 7.43 21.05
C THR A 150 -16.25 7.73 22.11
N LEU A 151 -16.09 9.00 22.46
CA LEU A 151 -15.17 9.47 23.49
C LEU A 151 -15.41 8.80 24.88
N ASP A 152 -16.60 8.24 25.10
CA ASP A 152 -16.99 7.56 26.34
C ASP A 152 -16.41 6.13 26.47
N SER A 153 -15.80 5.60 25.39
CA SER A 153 -15.09 4.31 25.39
C SER A 153 -13.62 4.39 25.80
N LEU A 154 -13.10 5.61 26.05
CA LEU A 154 -11.72 5.86 26.46
C LEU A 154 -11.68 6.26 27.95
N PRO A 155 -10.77 5.71 28.78
CA PRO A 155 -10.68 6.07 30.19
C PRO A 155 -10.34 7.55 30.37
N LYS A 156 -11.19 8.27 31.13
CA LYS A 156 -11.18 9.73 31.35
C LYS A 156 -9.93 10.32 32.02
N ASN A 157 -8.89 9.52 32.29
CA ASN A 157 -7.70 9.92 33.04
C ASN A 157 -6.40 9.74 32.25
N THR A 158 -6.34 10.17 31.00
CA THR A 158 -5.06 10.37 30.33
C THR A 158 -4.97 11.80 29.83
N GLN A 159 -4.05 12.56 30.41
CA GLN A 159 -3.46 13.73 29.74
C GLN A 159 -3.24 13.32 28.30
N PHE A 160 -3.73 14.11 27.34
CA PHE A 160 -3.56 13.88 25.91
C PHE A 160 -2.07 13.72 25.64
N ALA A 161 -1.60 12.47 25.69
CA ALA A 161 -0.26 12.14 25.33
C ALA A 161 -0.20 12.52 23.87
N SER A 162 0.62 13.52 23.57
CA SER A 162 1.17 13.81 22.23
C SER A 162 2.03 12.62 21.73
N GLY A 163 1.66 11.39 22.09
CA GLY A 163 2.20 10.17 21.56
C GLY A 163 1.59 9.99 20.19
N THR A 164 2.43 10.13 19.16
CA THR A 164 2.11 9.59 17.85
C THR A 164 1.78 8.11 18.04
N ILE A 165 0.53 7.71 17.81
CA ILE A 165 0.15 6.30 17.82
C ILE A 165 0.87 5.67 16.62
N THR A 166 2.02 5.05 16.86
CA THR A 166 2.75 4.31 15.85
C THR A 166 1.92 3.08 15.49
N THR A 167 1.48 3.01 14.24
CA THR A 167 0.72 1.85 13.78
C THR A 167 1.69 0.72 13.52
N ALA A 168 1.60 -0.36 14.32
CA ALA A 168 2.16 -1.63 13.90
C ALA A 168 1.39 -2.11 12.66
N THR A 169 1.96 -1.82 11.49
CA THR A 169 1.54 -2.36 10.20
C THR A 169 2.40 -3.57 9.91
N ARG A 170 1.80 -4.65 9.41
CA ARG A 170 2.58 -5.76 8.86
C ARG A 170 3.16 -5.28 7.54
N ALA A 171 4.44 -5.56 7.29
CA ALA A 171 5.02 -5.33 5.98
C ALA A 171 4.26 -6.16 4.92
N LEU A 172 3.69 -5.49 3.93
CA LEU A 172 2.99 -6.11 2.81
C LEU A 172 3.98 -6.41 1.68
N ALA A 173 4.99 -7.24 2.00
CA ALA A 173 6.14 -7.44 1.12
C ALA A 173 5.76 -8.01 -0.27
N LEU A 174 4.70 -8.81 -0.37
CA LEU A 174 4.25 -9.33 -1.67
C LEU A 174 3.67 -8.23 -2.56
N LEU A 175 3.03 -7.21 -1.98
CA LEU A 175 2.36 -6.18 -2.76
C LEU A 175 3.36 -5.29 -3.51
N ASP A 176 4.52 -5.06 -2.90
CA ASP A 176 5.60 -4.25 -3.48
C ASP A 176 6.33 -4.98 -4.62
N LEU A 177 6.22 -6.31 -4.71
CA LEU A 177 6.84 -7.13 -5.75
C LEU A 177 6.02 -7.21 -7.04
N ILE A 178 4.72 -6.93 -6.97
CA ILE A 178 3.81 -7.05 -8.11
C ILE A 178 3.69 -5.69 -8.79
N SER A 179 4.01 -5.63 -10.09
CA SER A 179 3.76 -4.45 -10.90
C SER A 179 2.27 -4.36 -11.26
N PHE A 180 1.61 -3.28 -10.83
CA PHE A 180 0.22 -3.01 -11.19
C PHE A 180 0.13 -2.07 -12.40
N THR A 181 -0.54 -2.54 -13.45
CA THR A 181 -0.80 -1.74 -14.64
C THR A 181 -2.12 -0.98 -14.48
N PRO A 182 -2.15 0.36 -14.66
CA PRO A 182 -3.39 1.13 -14.60
C PRO A 182 -4.26 0.84 -15.82
N ILE A 183 -5.57 0.68 -15.60
CA ILE A 183 -6.54 0.36 -16.66
C ILE A 183 -7.80 1.21 -16.53
N SER A 184 -8.60 1.28 -17.60
CA SER A 184 -9.90 1.98 -17.62
C SER A 184 -11.10 1.04 -17.83
N GLU A 185 -10.87 -0.15 -18.39
CA GLU A 185 -11.90 -1.13 -18.73
C GLU A 185 -12.31 -2.00 -17.54
N LYS A 186 -13.50 -2.62 -17.63
CA LYS A 186 -14.07 -3.48 -16.58
C LYS A 186 -13.70 -4.95 -16.75
N LEU A 187 -13.48 -5.40 -17.99
CA LEU A 187 -13.11 -6.77 -18.35
C LEU A 187 -11.77 -6.71 -19.07
N ILE A 188 -10.85 -7.59 -18.71
CA ILE A 188 -9.50 -7.62 -19.23
C ILE A 188 -9.23 -9.05 -19.70
N PRO A 189 -8.96 -9.27 -20.99
CA PRO A 189 -8.50 -10.58 -21.43
C PRO A 189 -7.07 -10.81 -20.94
N LEU A 190 -6.88 -11.86 -20.15
CA LEU A 190 -5.57 -12.37 -19.78
C LEU A 190 -5.13 -13.38 -20.83
N PHE A 191 -4.14 -13.02 -21.63
CA PHE A 191 -3.52 -13.94 -22.57
C PHE A 191 -2.60 -14.91 -21.82
N ARG A 192 -2.77 -16.19 -22.09
CA ARG A 192 -1.88 -17.26 -21.64
C ARG A 192 -1.40 -18.02 -22.85
N GLU A 193 -0.11 -18.29 -22.93
CA GLU A 193 0.41 -19.30 -23.84
C GLU A 193 0.10 -20.67 -23.21
N SER A 194 -0.64 -21.51 -23.93
CA SER A 194 -1.14 -22.79 -23.39
C SER A 194 -0.27 -23.96 -23.82
N ALA A 195 0.25 -23.92 -25.05
CA ALA A 195 1.14 -24.94 -25.59
C ALA A 195 1.99 -24.31 -26.70
N TYR A 196 3.24 -24.74 -26.79
CA TYR A 196 4.09 -24.44 -27.93
C TYR A 196 4.78 -25.73 -28.38
N ASP A 197 4.88 -25.91 -29.69
CA ASP A 197 5.65 -26.98 -30.30
C ASP A 197 6.59 -26.39 -31.35
N ILE A 198 7.85 -26.18 -30.95
CA ILE A 198 8.87 -25.60 -31.82
C ILE A 198 9.59 -26.75 -32.52
N MET A 199 9.12 -27.11 -33.72
CA MET A 199 9.67 -28.19 -34.54
C MET A 199 10.84 -27.76 -35.43
N ALA A 200 11.56 -26.70 -35.07
CA ALA A 200 12.69 -26.20 -35.85
C ALA A 200 13.85 -27.21 -35.87
N ASP A 201 14.25 -27.63 -37.07
CA ASP A 201 15.37 -28.57 -37.27
C ASP A 201 16.20 -28.23 -38.52
N LEU A 202 17.32 -28.90 -38.73
CA LEU A 202 18.16 -28.81 -39.92
C LEU A 202 17.43 -29.45 -41.12
N VAL A 203 17.09 -28.65 -42.13
CA VAL A 203 16.38 -29.12 -43.33
C VAL A 203 17.34 -29.18 -44.51
N GLU A 204 17.45 -30.35 -45.15
CA GLU A 204 18.22 -30.52 -46.39
C GLU A 204 17.58 -29.75 -47.56
N GLU A 205 18.39 -29.45 -48.58
CA GLU A 205 17.93 -28.67 -49.74
C GLU A 205 16.80 -29.42 -50.49
N ALA A 206 15.70 -28.71 -50.75
CA ALA A 206 14.46 -29.21 -51.38
C ALA A 206 13.55 -30.13 -50.54
N ALA A 207 13.76 -30.27 -49.24
CA ALA A 207 12.80 -30.92 -48.33
C ALA A 207 11.77 -29.93 -47.74
N ASP A 208 10.59 -30.44 -47.37
CA ASP A 208 9.57 -29.67 -46.66
C ASP A 208 10.08 -29.25 -45.28
N LYS A 209 9.85 -27.97 -44.93
CA LYS A 209 10.27 -27.42 -43.64
C LYS A 209 9.24 -27.78 -42.58
N PRO A 210 9.66 -28.17 -41.37
CA PRO A 210 8.73 -28.38 -40.27
C PRO A 210 8.04 -27.06 -39.88
N GLU A 211 6.76 -27.14 -39.56
CA GLU A 211 5.95 -26.02 -39.09
C GLU A 211 5.85 -26.08 -37.56
N SER A 212 6.07 -24.96 -36.89
CA SER A 212 5.91 -24.83 -35.44
C SER A 212 4.50 -24.31 -35.12
N ASP A 213 3.93 -24.75 -33.99
CA ASP A 213 2.61 -24.32 -33.51
C ASP A 213 2.71 -23.63 -32.14
N ILE A 214 1.87 -22.61 -31.92
CA ILE A 214 1.79 -21.86 -30.66
C ILE A 214 0.31 -21.56 -30.38
N GLU A 215 -0.22 -22.09 -29.27
CA GLU A 215 -1.62 -21.93 -28.87
C GLU A 215 -1.76 -20.90 -27.73
N PHE A 216 -2.69 -19.96 -27.88
CA PHE A 216 -3.01 -18.97 -26.84
C PHE A 216 -4.40 -19.24 -26.23
N GLY A 217 -4.43 -19.43 -24.91
CA GLY A 217 -5.66 -19.38 -24.11
C GLY A 217 -5.98 -17.95 -23.67
N VAL A 218 -7.25 -17.56 -23.73
CA VAL A 218 -7.73 -16.26 -23.22
C VAL A 218 -8.61 -16.49 -22.01
N ILE A 219 -8.31 -15.83 -20.89
CA ILE A 219 -9.12 -15.87 -19.67
C ILE A 219 -9.56 -14.46 -19.31
N ASP A 220 -10.87 -14.26 -19.21
CA ASP A 220 -11.41 -12.95 -18.88
C ASP A 220 -11.34 -12.66 -17.38
N LEU A 221 -10.59 -11.62 -17.01
CA LEU A 221 -10.54 -11.04 -15.67
C LEU A 221 -11.52 -9.86 -15.57
N ALA A 222 -12.43 -9.87 -14.60
CA ALA A 222 -13.28 -8.74 -14.29
C ALA A 222 -12.73 -7.94 -13.10
N VAL A 223 -12.68 -6.62 -13.22
CA VAL A 223 -12.24 -5.74 -12.13
C VAL A 223 -13.14 -5.91 -10.90
N GLY A 224 -12.54 -6.29 -9.77
CA GLY A 224 -13.21 -6.49 -8.49
C GLY A 224 -13.01 -5.30 -7.54
N THR A 225 -14.00 -5.01 -6.71
CA THR A 225 -13.93 -3.98 -5.67
C THR A 225 -13.60 -4.61 -4.32
N ILE A 226 -12.56 -4.11 -3.64
CA ILE A 226 -12.24 -4.45 -2.25
C ILE A 226 -12.54 -3.20 -1.42
N ALA A 227 -13.47 -3.31 -0.47
CA ALA A 227 -13.91 -2.18 0.34
C ALA A 227 -14.26 -2.59 1.77
N HIS A 228 -14.11 -1.65 2.70
CA HIS A 228 -14.64 -1.72 4.06
C HIS A 228 -14.94 -0.32 4.61
N TRP A 229 -15.77 -0.24 5.64
CA TRP A 229 -16.19 1.05 6.21
C TRP A 229 -16.27 1.00 7.73
N ILE A 230 -16.16 2.16 8.35
CA ILE A 230 -16.33 2.38 9.80
C ILE A 230 -17.12 3.66 10.04
N ARG A 231 -17.89 3.69 11.12
CA ARG A 231 -18.60 4.89 11.58
C ARG A 231 -17.86 5.54 12.74
N VAL A 232 -17.69 6.86 12.65
CA VAL A 232 -16.98 7.66 13.65
C VAL A 232 -17.87 8.86 14.03
N SER A 233 -17.78 9.34 15.27
CA SER A 233 -18.46 10.56 15.69
C SER A 233 -17.86 11.79 15.01
N ASN A 234 -18.70 12.69 14.50
CA ASN A 234 -18.24 13.93 13.86
C ASN A 234 -17.43 14.81 14.84
N GLN A 235 -17.84 14.85 16.11
CA GLN A 235 -17.13 15.59 17.17
C GLN A 235 -15.74 15.01 17.43
N LEU A 236 -15.61 13.69 17.40
CA LEU A 236 -14.31 13.04 17.59
C LEU A 236 -13.36 13.33 16.42
N LEU A 237 -13.88 13.38 15.19
CA LEU A 237 -13.09 13.79 14.02
C LEU A 237 -12.69 15.27 14.07
N SER A 238 -13.53 16.17 14.58
CA SER A 238 -13.18 17.60 14.73
C SER A 238 -12.20 17.87 15.86
N ASP A 239 -12.33 17.15 16.97
CA ASP A 239 -11.59 17.44 18.20
C ASP A 239 -10.23 16.73 18.23
N MET A 240 -10.05 15.66 17.43
CA MET A 240 -8.84 14.85 17.39
C MET A 240 -8.35 14.59 15.94
N PRO A 241 -7.70 15.58 15.28
CA PRO A 241 -7.23 15.41 13.90
C PRO A 241 -6.18 14.29 13.74
N THR A 242 -5.42 13.98 14.79
CA THR A 242 -4.47 12.87 14.82
C THR A 242 -5.16 11.51 14.73
N LEU A 243 -6.32 11.36 15.37
CA LEU A 243 -7.11 10.14 15.35
C LEU A 243 -7.81 9.95 14.00
N ALA A 244 -8.26 11.04 13.37
CA ALA A 244 -8.80 11.00 12.01
C ALA A 244 -7.76 10.47 11.00
N SER A 245 -6.55 11.04 11.02
CA SER A 245 -5.44 10.58 10.16
C SER A 245 -5.05 9.12 10.42
N TYR A 246 -5.09 8.69 11.68
CA TYR A 246 -4.84 7.30 12.06
C TYR A 246 -5.91 6.34 11.51
N ILE A 247 -7.20 6.70 11.63
CA ILE A 247 -8.30 5.88 11.13
C ILE A 247 -8.21 5.76 9.61
N GLU A 248 -7.96 6.87 8.90
CA GLU A 248 -7.76 6.86 7.44
C GLU A 248 -6.61 5.93 7.03
N GLY A 249 -5.44 6.07 7.66
CA GLY A 249 -4.29 5.20 7.40
C GLY A 249 -4.58 3.73 7.69
N ARG A 250 -5.30 3.43 8.78
CA ARG A 250 -5.69 2.06 9.14
C ARG A 250 -6.70 1.46 8.16
N LEU A 251 -7.66 2.27 7.68
CA LEU A 251 -8.63 1.83 6.68
C LEU A 251 -7.93 1.56 5.33
N ALA A 252 -7.07 2.46 4.87
CA ALA A 252 -6.29 2.25 3.65
C ALA A 252 -5.42 0.98 3.74
N TYR A 253 -4.77 0.77 4.89
CA TYR A 253 -4.00 -0.46 5.16
C TYR A 253 -4.87 -1.71 5.16
N GLY A 254 -6.08 -1.68 5.74
CA GLY A 254 -7.00 -2.82 5.75
C GLY A 254 -7.40 -3.30 4.35
N VAL A 255 -7.59 -2.36 3.42
CA VAL A 255 -7.84 -2.67 2.00
C VAL A 255 -6.63 -3.37 1.36
N ARG A 256 -5.41 -2.83 1.57
CA ARG A 256 -4.17 -3.43 1.04
C ARG A 256 -3.85 -4.80 1.65
N LEU A 257 -4.15 -4.99 2.94
CA LEU A 257 -4.03 -6.29 3.61
C LEU A 257 -4.96 -7.33 2.97
N LYS A 258 -6.19 -6.94 2.66
CA LYS A 258 -7.14 -7.84 2.01
C LYS A 258 -6.78 -8.10 0.54
N LEU A 259 -6.19 -7.13 -0.14
CA LEU A 259 -5.62 -7.30 -1.47
C LEU A 259 -4.53 -8.37 -1.46
N GLU A 260 -3.51 -8.26 -0.61
CA GLU A 260 -2.44 -9.27 -0.50
C GLU A 260 -3.01 -10.69 -0.25
N TYR A 261 -4.01 -10.80 0.63
CA TYR A 261 -4.72 -12.06 0.86
C TYR A 261 -5.38 -12.62 -0.42
N LYS A 262 -5.98 -11.75 -1.25
CA LYS A 262 -6.62 -12.13 -2.51
C LYS A 262 -5.62 -12.45 -3.62
N LEU A 263 -4.44 -11.84 -3.63
CA LEU A 263 -3.35 -12.19 -4.55
C LEU A 263 -2.86 -13.63 -4.30
N VAL A 264 -2.71 -14.01 -3.03
CA VAL A 264 -2.29 -15.37 -2.68
C VAL A 264 -3.42 -16.38 -2.88
N ASN A 265 -4.55 -16.21 -2.19
CA ASN A 265 -5.59 -17.25 -2.10
C ASN A 265 -6.67 -17.17 -3.20
N GLY A 266 -6.71 -16.08 -3.95
CA GLY A 266 -7.74 -15.86 -4.98
C GLY A 266 -9.10 -15.40 -4.43
N ASP A 267 -10.04 -15.21 -5.34
CA ASP A 267 -11.41 -14.79 -5.01
C ASP A 267 -12.29 -15.91 -4.45
N GLY A 268 -11.91 -17.17 -4.64
CA GLY A 268 -12.64 -18.36 -4.22
C GLY A 268 -13.84 -18.69 -5.12
N LYS A 269 -13.95 -18.06 -6.30
CA LYS A 269 -15.02 -18.32 -7.26
C LYS A 269 -14.54 -19.29 -8.33
N SER A 270 -15.30 -20.37 -8.56
CA SER A 270 -15.01 -21.36 -9.60
C SER A 270 -15.71 -21.08 -10.93
N THR A 271 -16.78 -20.28 -10.96
CA THR A 271 -17.58 -19.99 -12.16
C THR A 271 -17.96 -18.51 -12.25
N GLY A 272 -17.95 -17.96 -13.46
CA GLY A 272 -18.25 -16.56 -13.74
C GLY A 272 -16.98 -15.69 -13.87
N ALA A 273 -17.18 -14.39 -14.14
CA ALA A 273 -16.06 -13.46 -14.31
C ALA A 273 -15.28 -13.30 -12.98
N ARG A 274 -13.99 -13.60 -13.03
CA ARG A 274 -13.10 -13.70 -11.87
C ARG A 274 -12.29 -12.43 -11.72
N SER A 275 -12.09 -11.97 -10.49
CA SER A 275 -11.30 -10.74 -10.25
C SER A 275 -9.89 -11.02 -9.78
N PHE A 276 -9.72 -12.07 -8.99
CA PHE A 276 -8.43 -12.44 -8.44
C PHE A 276 -8.24 -13.94 -8.63
N ILE A 277 -7.37 -14.30 -9.57
CA ILE A 277 -6.89 -15.67 -9.73
C ILE A 277 -5.67 -15.82 -8.82
N GLY A 278 -5.79 -16.63 -7.78
CA GLY A 278 -4.77 -16.72 -6.72
C GLY A 278 -3.50 -17.44 -7.16
N LEU A 279 -2.37 -17.09 -6.54
CA LEU A 279 -1.09 -17.76 -6.74
C LEU A 279 -1.12 -19.26 -6.35
N ILE A 280 -1.82 -19.60 -5.28
CA ILE A 280 -1.90 -20.98 -4.76
C ILE A 280 -3.19 -21.70 -5.17
N GLU A 281 -3.93 -21.14 -6.10
CA GLU A 281 -5.18 -21.72 -6.55
C GLU A 281 -4.97 -22.90 -7.50
N ALA A 282 -5.86 -23.89 -7.46
CA ALA A 282 -5.77 -25.04 -8.36
C ALA A 282 -5.78 -24.60 -9.84
N GLY A 283 -4.83 -25.10 -10.62
CA GLY A 283 -4.68 -24.77 -12.05
C GLY A 283 -3.89 -23.49 -12.35
N THR A 284 -3.29 -22.85 -11.35
CA THR A 284 -2.42 -21.67 -11.54
C THR A 284 -0.94 -21.96 -11.27
N HIS A 285 -0.62 -23.18 -10.85
CA HIS A 285 0.72 -23.62 -10.50
C HIS A 285 0.86 -25.13 -10.76
N LEU A 286 2.11 -25.56 -10.95
CA LEU A 286 2.50 -26.96 -10.92
C LEU A 286 2.71 -27.42 -9.48
N THR A 287 2.58 -28.71 -9.23
CA THR A 287 2.90 -29.35 -7.96
C THR A 287 4.13 -30.23 -8.09
N VAL A 288 4.82 -30.45 -6.97
CA VAL A 288 5.98 -31.33 -6.89
C VAL A 288 5.69 -32.44 -5.89
N ALA A 289 6.00 -33.68 -6.29
CA ALA A 289 5.94 -34.83 -5.39
C ALA A 289 7.08 -34.74 -4.37
N VAL A 290 6.71 -34.71 -3.09
CA VAL A 290 7.63 -34.77 -1.96
C VAL A 290 7.88 -36.25 -1.63
N GLY A 291 9.15 -36.65 -1.54
CA GLY A 291 9.55 -37.98 -1.11
C GLY A 291 9.32 -38.17 0.40
N ALA A 292 9.17 -39.43 0.84
CA ALA A 292 8.85 -39.75 2.24
C ALA A 292 9.88 -39.25 3.27
N ASN A 293 11.13 -39.04 2.86
CA ASN A 293 12.22 -38.57 3.73
C ASN A 293 12.73 -37.16 3.37
N ASP A 294 11.99 -36.43 2.54
CA ASP A 294 12.43 -35.09 2.12
C ASP A 294 12.19 -34.08 3.23
N SER A 295 13.22 -33.27 3.51
CA SER A 295 13.03 -32.10 4.37
C SER A 295 12.26 -30.99 3.65
N ALA A 296 11.75 -30.01 4.39
CA ALA A 296 11.16 -28.81 3.81
C ALA A 296 12.13 -28.06 2.86
N ILE A 297 13.44 -28.12 3.12
CA ILE A 297 14.48 -27.50 2.30
C ILE A 297 14.62 -28.23 0.95
N ASP A 298 14.50 -29.56 0.96
CA ASP A 298 14.56 -30.39 -0.26
C ASP A 298 13.33 -30.20 -1.13
N ALA A 299 12.14 -30.13 -0.50
CA ALA A 299 10.89 -29.84 -1.20
C ALA A 299 10.97 -28.50 -1.97
N LEU A 300 11.51 -27.45 -1.32
CA LEU A 300 11.72 -26.15 -1.96
C LEU A 300 12.78 -26.18 -3.07
N SER A 301 13.83 -26.98 -2.93
CA SER A 301 14.84 -27.18 -3.97
C SER A 301 14.23 -27.82 -5.23
N ARG A 302 13.41 -28.87 -5.06
CA ARG A 302 12.71 -29.51 -6.18
C ARG A 302 11.72 -28.57 -6.83
N ALA A 303 10.98 -27.78 -6.03
CA ALA A 303 10.07 -26.77 -6.55
C ALA A 303 10.78 -25.73 -7.43
N LYS A 304 11.96 -25.24 -6.99
CA LYS A 304 12.79 -24.33 -7.78
C LYS A 304 13.15 -24.92 -9.15
N TYR A 305 13.68 -26.14 -9.20
CA TYR A 305 14.08 -26.74 -10.47
C TYR A 305 12.90 -27.14 -11.34
N ARG A 306 11.75 -27.47 -10.74
CA ARG A 306 10.52 -27.71 -11.49
C ARG A 306 10.01 -26.44 -12.16
N ALA A 307 10.01 -25.30 -11.46
CA ALA A 307 9.65 -24.00 -12.04
C ALA A 307 10.61 -23.61 -13.17
N GLY A 308 11.92 -23.81 -12.95
CA GLY A 308 12.95 -23.53 -13.96
C GLY A 308 12.88 -24.41 -15.21
N ALA A 309 12.23 -25.58 -15.14
CA ALA A 309 12.04 -26.46 -16.30
C ALA A 309 11.14 -25.86 -17.38
N ALA A 310 10.32 -24.86 -17.03
CA ALA A 310 9.51 -24.09 -17.99
C ALA A 310 10.34 -23.06 -18.79
N GLY A 311 11.66 -22.96 -18.57
CA GLY A 311 12.54 -22.00 -19.23
C GLY A 311 12.58 -20.61 -18.58
N VAL A 312 11.70 -20.35 -17.60
CA VAL A 312 11.71 -19.13 -16.78
C VAL A 312 12.27 -19.47 -15.40
N LEU A 313 13.40 -18.84 -15.04
CA LEU A 313 13.99 -19.05 -13.72
C LEU A 313 13.13 -18.38 -12.63
N PRO A 314 12.89 -19.06 -11.50
CA PRO A 314 12.18 -18.47 -10.37
C PRO A 314 13.01 -17.36 -9.72
N GLU A 315 12.34 -16.34 -9.17
CA GLU A 315 12.97 -15.20 -8.51
C GLU A 315 12.77 -15.23 -6.99
N TYR A 316 11.58 -15.67 -6.54
CA TYR A 316 11.18 -15.57 -5.14
C TYR A 316 10.58 -16.87 -4.62
N ILE A 317 10.75 -17.10 -3.32
CA ILE A 317 10.02 -18.11 -2.56
C ILE A 317 9.08 -17.37 -1.61
N LEU A 318 7.78 -17.67 -1.65
CA LEU A 318 6.79 -17.12 -0.74
C LEU A 318 6.48 -18.12 0.37
N LEU A 319 6.58 -17.69 1.61
CA LEU A 319 6.31 -18.50 2.79
C LEU A 319 5.56 -17.72 3.87
N ASN A 320 4.85 -18.44 4.73
CA ASN A 320 4.35 -17.89 5.98
C ASN A 320 5.53 -17.68 6.98
N PRO A 321 5.55 -16.59 7.76
CA PRO A 321 6.56 -16.39 8.81
C PRO A 321 6.72 -17.55 9.79
N GLU A 322 5.63 -18.22 10.16
CA GLU A 322 5.65 -19.38 11.07
C GLU A 322 6.34 -20.59 10.42
N SER A 323 6.06 -20.83 9.13
CA SER A 323 6.72 -21.89 8.36
C SER A 323 8.19 -21.60 8.13
N TRP A 324 8.56 -20.33 7.94
CA TRP A 324 9.96 -19.92 7.89
C TRP A 324 10.68 -20.18 9.22
N GLY A 325 10.06 -19.82 10.35
CA GLY A 325 10.63 -20.09 11.68
C GLY A 325 10.77 -21.59 11.96
N ALA A 326 9.93 -22.44 11.36
CA ALA A 326 10.11 -23.89 11.43
C ALA A 326 11.30 -24.36 10.57
N ILE A 327 11.48 -23.81 9.37
CA ILE A 327 12.63 -24.09 8.49
C ILE A 327 13.95 -23.63 9.13
N GLU A 328 13.98 -22.45 9.75
CA GLU A 328 15.17 -21.90 10.41
C GLU A 328 15.62 -22.77 11.60
N ARG A 329 14.67 -23.44 12.25
CA ARG A 329 14.93 -24.36 13.38
C ARG A 329 15.36 -25.76 12.97
N ILE A 330 15.44 -26.07 11.67
CA ILE A 330 15.89 -27.38 11.19
C ILE A 330 17.35 -27.61 11.61
N LYS A 331 17.61 -28.77 12.19
CA LYS A 331 18.93 -29.20 12.66
C LYS A 331 19.39 -30.41 11.84
N GLY A 332 20.68 -30.47 11.54
CA GLY A 332 21.28 -31.69 10.99
C GLY A 332 21.40 -32.78 12.06
N THR A 333 21.78 -33.99 11.65
CA THR A 333 21.99 -35.15 12.53
C THR A 333 22.92 -34.89 13.73
N ASP A 334 23.78 -33.88 13.61
CA ASP A 334 24.79 -33.52 14.62
C ASP A 334 24.26 -32.50 15.65
N GLY A 335 22.97 -32.12 15.54
CA GLY A 335 22.31 -31.15 16.41
C GLY A 335 22.61 -29.67 16.09
N HIS A 336 23.40 -29.41 15.04
CA HIS A 336 23.68 -28.06 14.55
C HIS A 336 22.54 -27.55 13.66
N TYR A 337 22.19 -26.27 13.80
CA TYR A 337 21.23 -25.59 12.91
C TYR A 337 21.78 -25.54 11.48
N VAL A 338 20.97 -25.98 10.53
CA VAL A 338 21.37 -26.02 9.11
C VAL A 338 21.51 -24.61 8.53
N PHE A 339 20.66 -23.68 8.98
CA PHE A 339 20.58 -22.33 8.41
C PHE A 339 21.53 -21.31 9.07
N GLY A 340 21.82 -21.48 10.36
CA GLY A 340 22.76 -20.62 11.07
C GLY A 340 22.62 -20.67 12.59
N ALA A 341 23.66 -20.24 13.30
CA ALA A 341 23.64 -20.20 14.75
C ALA A 341 22.67 -19.10 15.26
N PRO A 342 21.95 -19.30 16.39
CA PRO A 342 20.96 -18.36 16.95
C PRO A 342 21.44 -16.95 17.35
N GLY A 343 22.68 -16.57 17.01
CA GLY A 343 23.23 -15.23 17.21
C GLY A 343 23.71 -14.55 15.92
N ALA A 344 23.62 -15.22 14.78
CA ALA A 344 23.99 -14.66 13.48
C ALA A 344 22.76 -14.04 12.81
N ALA A 345 22.88 -12.81 12.31
CA ALA A 345 21.84 -12.22 11.47
C ALA A 345 21.89 -12.89 10.09
N VAL A 346 21.05 -13.90 9.88
CA VAL A 346 20.96 -14.61 8.59
C VAL A 346 19.86 -13.98 7.75
N GLN A 347 20.18 -13.60 6.52
CA GLN A 347 19.16 -13.15 5.57
C GLN A 347 18.35 -14.35 5.08
N PRO A 348 17.02 -14.22 4.91
CA PRO A 348 16.16 -15.33 4.51
C PRO A 348 16.32 -15.61 3.01
N VAL A 349 17.37 -16.35 2.67
CA VAL A 349 17.70 -16.77 1.30
C VAL A 349 17.87 -18.28 1.29
N LEU A 350 17.15 -18.98 0.41
CA LEU A 350 17.30 -20.42 0.20
C LEU A 350 17.70 -20.70 -1.24
N TRP A 351 18.75 -21.48 -1.46
CA TRP A 351 19.20 -21.88 -2.80
C TRP A 351 19.42 -20.70 -3.76
N ASN A 352 19.97 -19.58 -3.25
CA ASN A 352 20.14 -18.32 -3.98
C ASN A 352 18.82 -17.66 -4.44
N LEU A 353 17.70 -18.00 -3.80
CA LEU A 353 16.41 -17.34 -3.96
C LEU A 353 16.01 -16.62 -2.67
N PRO A 354 15.70 -15.30 -2.72
CA PRO A 354 15.14 -14.59 -1.58
C PRO A 354 13.78 -15.18 -1.17
N VAL A 355 13.60 -15.33 0.14
CA VAL A 355 12.36 -15.77 0.76
C VAL A 355 11.58 -14.54 1.23
N ILE A 356 10.39 -14.38 0.71
CA ILE A 356 9.47 -13.29 1.02
C ILE A 356 8.43 -13.82 1.99
N LEU A 357 8.40 -13.22 3.18
CA LEU A 357 7.52 -13.63 4.26
C LEU A 357 6.18 -12.90 4.16
N THR A 358 5.12 -13.66 3.94
CA THR A 358 3.76 -13.15 3.88
C THR A 358 2.81 -14.00 4.71
N ALA A 359 2.22 -13.43 5.76
CA ALA A 359 1.15 -14.09 6.53
C ALA A 359 -0.18 -14.18 5.75
N ALA A 360 -0.24 -13.73 4.49
CA ALA A 360 -1.33 -14.08 3.58
C ALA A 360 -1.21 -15.54 3.08
N MET A 361 0.00 -16.11 3.12
CA MET A 361 0.25 -17.53 2.82
C MET A 361 -0.26 -18.40 3.95
N PRO A 362 -1.05 -19.46 3.68
CA PRO A 362 -1.42 -20.46 4.68
C PRO A 362 -0.17 -21.11 5.30
N VAL A 363 -0.28 -21.52 6.57
CA VAL A 363 0.82 -22.20 7.27
C VAL A 363 1.14 -23.52 6.57
N PHE A 364 2.43 -23.82 6.44
CA PHE A 364 3.01 -24.99 5.76
C PHE A 364 2.68 -25.08 4.27
N LYS A 365 2.28 -23.98 3.63
CA LYS A 365 2.23 -23.88 2.17
C LYS A 365 3.34 -22.98 1.64
N TYR A 366 3.81 -23.29 0.44
CA TYR A 366 4.84 -22.52 -0.23
C TYR A 366 4.42 -22.18 -1.66
N TRP A 367 5.03 -21.15 -2.22
CA TRP A 367 4.98 -20.84 -3.65
C TRP A 367 6.37 -20.42 -4.12
N VAL A 368 6.79 -20.91 -5.28
CA VAL A 368 8.08 -20.60 -5.92
C VAL A 368 7.83 -20.26 -7.38
N GLY A 369 8.37 -19.14 -7.84
CA GLY A 369 8.19 -18.74 -9.23
C GLY A 369 8.78 -17.37 -9.53
N ASN A 370 8.55 -16.93 -10.77
CA ASN A 370 8.87 -15.58 -11.20
C ASN A 370 7.62 -14.71 -11.07
N ILE A 371 7.61 -13.74 -10.16
CA ILE A 371 6.45 -12.86 -9.95
C ILE A 371 6.36 -11.84 -11.08
N SER A 372 7.49 -11.28 -11.52
CA SER A 372 7.53 -10.20 -12.52
C SER A 372 7.00 -10.63 -13.88
N MET A 373 7.28 -11.86 -14.31
CA MET A 373 6.85 -12.39 -15.61
C MET A 373 5.66 -13.34 -15.48
N GLY A 374 5.55 -14.07 -14.37
CA GLY A 374 4.51 -15.08 -14.17
C GLY A 374 3.16 -14.49 -13.78
N THR A 375 3.08 -13.22 -13.40
CA THR A 375 1.85 -12.60 -12.89
C THR A 375 1.55 -11.26 -13.55
N ALA A 376 0.27 -10.92 -13.63
CA ALA A 376 -0.20 -9.62 -14.12
C ALA A 376 -1.18 -9.01 -13.10
N GLY A 377 -0.82 -7.84 -12.57
CA GLY A 377 -1.68 -7.02 -11.73
C GLY A 377 -2.27 -5.85 -12.50
N TYR A 378 -3.56 -5.58 -12.29
CA TYR A 378 -4.27 -4.46 -12.89
C TYR A 378 -4.97 -3.64 -11.82
N VAL A 379 -4.85 -2.31 -11.89
CA VAL A 379 -5.53 -1.38 -10.99
C VAL A 379 -6.40 -0.44 -11.80
N ARG A 380 -7.68 -0.35 -11.43
CA ARG A 380 -8.65 0.54 -12.06
C ARG A 380 -8.86 1.81 -11.26
N GLU A 381 -8.90 1.67 -9.94
CA GLU A 381 -8.99 2.75 -8.97
C GLU A 381 -8.10 2.38 -7.79
N GLU A 382 -7.16 3.27 -7.45
CA GLU A 382 -6.28 3.10 -6.30
C GLU A 382 -7.06 3.16 -4.98
N VAL A 383 -6.37 2.82 -3.88
CA VAL A 383 -6.94 2.89 -2.54
C VAL A 383 -7.24 4.34 -2.21
N HIS A 384 -8.51 4.68 -2.07
CA HIS A 384 -8.98 5.97 -1.60
C HIS A 384 -9.90 5.79 -0.40
N VAL A 385 -10.00 6.85 0.41
CA VAL A 385 -10.86 6.90 1.60
C VAL A 385 -11.81 8.06 1.45
N ASP A 386 -13.11 7.75 1.42
CA ASP A 386 -14.18 8.74 1.35
C ASP A 386 -14.88 8.89 2.69
N ALA A 387 -15.39 10.08 2.96
CA ALA A 387 -16.22 10.38 4.11
C ALA A 387 -17.63 10.79 3.69
N SER A 388 -18.65 10.24 4.34
CA SER A 388 -20.05 10.65 4.16
C SER A 388 -20.74 10.91 5.48
N SER A 389 -21.22 12.15 5.65
CA SER A 389 -22.09 12.57 6.77
C SER A 389 -23.56 12.23 6.54
N GLU A 390 -23.94 11.88 5.30
CA GLU A 390 -25.33 11.70 4.88
C GLU A 390 -25.73 10.22 4.76
N ASP A 391 -24.79 9.27 4.90
CA ASP A 391 -25.10 7.84 4.87
C ASP A 391 -26.13 7.45 5.96
N GLY A 392 -27.30 6.96 5.56
CA GLY A 392 -28.34 6.45 6.45
C GLY A 392 -28.79 7.47 7.51
N SER A 393 -28.65 7.10 8.79
CA SER A 393 -29.04 7.96 9.93
C SER A 393 -27.88 8.80 10.50
N ASN A 394 -26.81 9.00 9.74
CA ASN A 394 -25.61 9.67 10.24
C ASN A 394 -25.84 11.16 10.51
N PHE A 395 -26.57 11.83 9.62
CA PHE A 395 -26.90 13.24 9.75
C PHE A 395 -27.69 13.54 11.03
N THR A 396 -28.65 12.68 11.39
CA THR A 396 -29.45 12.87 12.62
C THR A 396 -28.71 12.47 13.89
N LYS A 397 -27.62 11.71 13.78
CA LYS A 397 -26.85 11.19 14.92
C LYS A 397 -25.46 11.83 15.08
N ASN A 398 -25.13 12.85 14.28
CA ASN A 398 -23.80 13.46 14.23
C ASN A 398 -22.67 12.43 14.03
N LEU A 399 -22.89 11.45 13.16
CA LEU A 399 -21.89 10.46 12.77
C LEU A 399 -21.38 10.75 11.36
N VAL A 400 -20.20 10.22 11.04
CA VAL A 400 -19.60 10.21 9.70
C VAL A 400 -19.19 8.77 9.39
N THR A 401 -19.54 8.29 8.20
CA THR A 401 -19.05 7.00 7.71
C THR A 401 -17.81 7.23 6.86
N LEU A 402 -16.72 6.58 7.23
CA LEU A 402 -15.48 6.52 6.45
C LEU A 402 -15.46 5.19 5.70
N ARG A 403 -15.30 5.23 4.38
CA ARG A 403 -15.21 4.06 3.51
C ARG A 403 -13.88 4.09 2.79
N ALA A 404 -13.12 3.00 2.87
CA ALA A 404 -11.95 2.81 2.02
C ALA A 404 -12.25 1.75 0.97
N GLU A 405 -11.96 2.05 -0.29
CA GLU A 405 -12.14 1.12 -1.40
C GLU A 405 -11.02 1.20 -2.43
N MET A 406 -10.84 0.09 -3.15
CA MET A 406 -9.99 0.00 -4.33
C MET A 406 -10.61 -0.92 -5.35
N ARG A 407 -10.25 -0.75 -6.62
CA ARG A 407 -10.70 -1.62 -7.70
C ARG A 407 -9.50 -2.15 -8.46
N ALA A 408 -9.34 -3.47 -8.45
CA ALA A 408 -8.20 -4.14 -9.04
C ALA A 408 -8.61 -5.52 -9.59
N ALA A 409 -7.75 -6.06 -10.43
CA ALA A 409 -7.77 -7.44 -10.88
C ALA A 409 -6.35 -8.01 -10.87
N PHE A 410 -6.25 -9.32 -10.74
CA PHE A 410 -4.97 -10.01 -10.76
C PHE A 410 -5.12 -11.40 -11.36
N GLY A 411 -4.12 -11.84 -12.11
CA GLY A 411 -4.02 -13.23 -12.51
C GLY A 411 -2.63 -13.70 -12.85
N VAL A 412 -2.48 -15.02 -12.82
CA VAL A 412 -1.25 -15.73 -13.22
C VAL A 412 -1.24 -15.88 -14.73
N VAL A 413 -0.18 -15.42 -15.40
CA VAL A 413 0.00 -15.47 -16.85
C VAL A 413 0.65 -16.80 -17.26
N LEU A 414 1.71 -17.19 -16.54
CA LEU A 414 2.52 -18.38 -16.83
C LEU A 414 2.41 -19.38 -15.67
N PRO A 415 1.38 -20.24 -15.64
CA PRO A 415 1.22 -21.22 -14.57
C PRO A 415 2.36 -22.24 -14.52
N ASP A 416 3.00 -22.53 -15.66
CA ASP A 416 4.10 -23.50 -15.74
C ASP A 416 5.39 -23.01 -15.07
N ALA A 417 5.56 -21.69 -14.96
CA ALA A 417 6.68 -21.06 -14.26
C ALA A 417 6.41 -20.89 -12.74
N CYS A 418 5.25 -21.33 -12.26
CA CYS A 418 4.83 -21.23 -10.87
C CYS A 418 4.71 -22.64 -10.27
N VAL A 419 5.28 -22.84 -9.09
CA VAL A 419 5.16 -24.10 -8.35
C VAL A 419 4.65 -23.81 -6.95
N SER A 420 3.62 -24.53 -6.52
CA SER A 420 3.11 -24.46 -5.14
C SER A 420 2.82 -25.86 -4.62
N GLY A 421 2.85 -26.00 -3.30
CA GLY A 421 2.56 -27.25 -2.63
C GLY A 421 2.52 -27.08 -1.12
N ASP A 422 2.27 -28.20 -0.46
CA ASP A 422 2.40 -28.31 0.99
C ASP A 422 3.86 -28.67 1.32
N LEU A 423 4.41 -28.01 2.34
CA LEU A 423 5.66 -28.42 2.94
C LEU A 423 5.43 -29.72 3.71
N PRO A 424 6.38 -30.68 3.69
CA PRO A 424 6.32 -31.82 4.58
C PRO A 424 6.22 -31.32 6.02
N ALA A 425 5.43 -32.02 6.85
CA ALA A 425 5.38 -31.73 8.26
C ALA A 425 6.82 -31.83 8.81
N ILE A 426 7.27 -30.76 9.47
CA ILE A 426 8.52 -30.81 10.21
C ILE A 426 8.15 -31.56 11.49
N GLU A 427 8.38 -32.87 11.50
CA GLU A 427 8.18 -33.70 12.68
C GLU A 427 9.10 -33.17 13.80
N GLU A 428 8.54 -32.53 14.81
CA GLU A 428 9.24 -32.34 16.08
C GLU A 428 9.30 -33.73 16.72
N LEU A 429 10.50 -34.32 16.76
CA LEU A 429 10.72 -35.62 17.38
C LEU A 429 10.46 -35.54 18.89
N ASP A 430 9.77 -36.55 19.40
CA ASP A 430 9.60 -36.72 20.84
C ASP A 430 10.97 -36.78 21.52
N THR A 431 11.08 -36.08 22.64
CA THR A 431 12.29 -36.10 23.46
C THR A 431 12.50 -37.51 24.01
N PRO A 432 13.69 -38.10 23.86
CA PRO A 432 13.95 -39.43 24.35
C PRO A 432 13.85 -39.46 25.88
N VAL A 433 13.01 -40.33 26.40
CA VAL A 433 12.79 -40.53 27.83
C VAL A 433 13.72 -41.62 28.32
N VAL A 434 14.59 -41.30 29.28
CA VAL A 434 15.43 -42.29 29.96
C VAL A 434 14.60 -43.05 30.99
N ALA A 435 14.48 -44.37 30.82
CA ALA A 435 13.78 -45.25 31.75
C ALA A 435 14.74 -45.90 32.75
N THR A 436 15.92 -46.32 32.29
CA THR A 436 16.92 -47.02 33.09
C THR A 436 18.28 -46.37 32.89
N ASN A 437 19.00 -46.10 33.98
CA ASN A 437 20.38 -45.65 33.94
C ASN A 437 21.13 -46.35 35.09
N THR A 438 21.94 -47.34 34.74
CA THR A 438 22.77 -48.13 35.67
C THR A 438 24.14 -48.35 35.05
N THR A 439 25.14 -48.80 35.81
CA THR A 439 26.46 -49.18 35.26
C THR A 439 26.40 -50.24 34.14
N ALA A 440 25.33 -51.04 34.07
CA ALA A 440 25.19 -52.10 33.07
C ALA A 440 24.39 -51.67 31.83
N GLU A 441 23.45 -50.73 31.96
CA GLU A 441 22.48 -50.41 30.91
C GLU A 441 22.01 -48.95 31.02
N LEU A 442 21.89 -48.30 29.85
CA LEU A 442 21.17 -47.05 29.66
C LEU A 442 20.07 -47.28 28.61
N SER A 443 18.81 -47.19 29.00
CA SER A 443 17.66 -47.49 28.12
C SER A 443 16.47 -46.58 28.36
N GLY A 444 15.54 -46.58 27.40
CA GLY A 444 14.40 -45.67 27.42
C GLY A 444 13.45 -45.83 26.25
N THR A 445 12.59 -44.83 26.07
CA THR A 445 11.66 -44.72 24.95
C THR A 445 11.89 -43.43 24.16
N ALA A 446 11.64 -43.46 22.86
CA ALA A 446 11.72 -42.33 21.94
C ALA A 446 10.80 -42.58 20.75
N GLU A 447 10.79 -41.69 19.77
CA GLU A 447 10.07 -41.92 18.51
C GLU A 447 10.54 -43.25 17.86
N PRO A 448 9.63 -44.16 17.46
CA PRO A 448 9.99 -45.39 16.78
C PRO A 448 10.89 -45.18 15.56
N HIS A 449 11.87 -46.06 15.37
CA HIS A 449 12.87 -46.01 14.29
C HIS A 449 13.85 -44.81 14.34
N SER A 450 13.77 -43.94 15.35
CA SER A 450 14.73 -42.84 15.53
C SER A 450 16.10 -43.34 16.00
N ILE A 451 17.15 -42.63 15.58
CA ILE A 451 18.51 -42.83 16.05
C ILE A 451 18.71 -42.02 17.32
N ILE A 452 18.99 -42.69 18.42
CA ILE A 452 19.33 -42.07 19.70
C ILE A 452 20.82 -41.84 19.74
N VAL A 453 21.22 -40.59 19.86
CA VAL A 453 22.62 -40.16 19.88
C VAL A 453 22.95 -39.66 21.27
N LEU A 454 24.03 -40.21 21.83
CA LEU A 454 24.66 -39.75 23.05
C LEU A 454 25.87 -38.88 22.68
N ARG A 455 25.93 -37.68 23.25
CA ARG A 455 26.96 -36.69 22.94
C ARG A 455 27.60 -36.17 24.22
N GLU A 456 28.92 -36.27 24.28
CA GLU A 456 29.75 -35.71 25.35
C GLU A 456 30.63 -34.59 24.77
N ASN A 457 30.69 -33.41 25.39
CA ASN A 457 31.53 -32.30 24.94
C ASN A 457 31.39 -31.94 23.43
N ASN A 458 30.15 -32.04 22.89
CA ASN A 458 29.79 -31.88 21.47
C ASN A 458 30.31 -32.97 20.50
N ILE A 459 30.82 -34.08 21.00
CA ILE A 459 31.25 -35.24 20.21
C ILE A 459 30.26 -36.38 20.43
N ALA A 460 29.72 -36.96 19.36
CA ALA A 460 28.87 -38.15 19.46
C ALA A 460 29.71 -39.33 19.95
N THR A 461 29.42 -39.83 21.14
CA THR A 461 30.17 -40.91 21.80
C THR A 461 29.53 -42.28 21.58
N ALA A 462 28.21 -42.34 21.48
CA ALA A 462 27.47 -43.56 21.17
C ALA A 462 26.18 -43.25 20.41
N SER A 463 25.68 -44.22 19.63
CA SER A 463 24.35 -44.15 19.01
C SER A 463 23.67 -45.51 18.97
N THR A 464 22.36 -45.54 19.16
CA THR A 464 21.52 -46.75 19.02
C THR A 464 20.24 -46.40 18.26
N VAL A 465 19.46 -47.38 17.83
CA VAL A 465 18.20 -47.16 17.08
C VAL A 465 17.03 -47.61 17.94
N ALA A 466 16.01 -46.77 18.05
CA ALA A 466 14.74 -47.10 18.68
C ALA A 466 13.96 -48.10 17.82
N ASP A 467 13.38 -49.12 18.43
CA ASP A 467 12.64 -50.16 17.72
C ASP A 467 11.24 -49.69 17.24
N ASN A 468 10.44 -50.60 16.70
CA ASN A 468 9.09 -50.29 16.19
C ASN A 468 8.09 -49.88 17.31
N THR A 469 8.47 -50.00 18.58
CA THR A 469 7.71 -49.54 19.74
C THR A 469 8.33 -48.29 20.38
N GLY A 470 9.46 -47.80 19.86
CA GLY A 470 10.19 -46.66 20.39
C GLY A 470 11.20 -47.02 21.48
N ALA A 471 11.39 -48.30 21.81
CA ALA A 471 12.32 -48.72 22.84
C ALA A 471 13.77 -48.67 22.31
N TRP A 472 14.68 -48.12 23.10
CA TRP A 472 16.10 -48.02 22.78
C TRP A 472 16.95 -48.42 23.98
N GLU A 473 18.16 -48.92 23.70
CA GLU A 473 19.07 -49.43 24.73
C GLU A 473 20.54 -49.28 24.31
N PHE A 474 21.37 -48.98 25.30
CA PHE A 474 22.82 -49.15 25.27
C PHE A 474 23.24 -50.18 26.34
N THR A 475 23.75 -51.32 25.88
CA THR A 475 24.35 -52.35 26.73
C THR A 475 25.76 -52.70 26.24
N PRO A 476 26.82 -52.42 27.02
CA PRO A 476 26.82 -51.80 28.35
C PRO A 476 26.51 -50.29 28.33
N ASN A 477 26.21 -49.69 29.50
CA ASN A 477 26.08 -48.23 29.62
C ASN A 477 27.39 -47.56 29.16
N PRO A 478 27.33 -46.65 28.16
CA PRO A 478 28.52 -46.02 27.60
C PRO A 478 29.13 -44.94 28.51
N LEU A 479 28.43 -44.49 29.56
CA LEU A 479 28.89 -43.46 30.49
C LEU A 479 29.61 -44.05 31.70
N ALA A 480 30.77 -43.50 32.05
CA ALA A 480 31.42 -43.77 33.33
C ALA A 480 30.72 -43.02 34.47
N ALA A 481 30.95 -43.44 35.72
CA ALA A 481 30.41 -42.78 36.89
C ALA A 481 30.80 -41.28 36.92
N ASP A 482 29.82 -40.41 37.19
CA ASP A 482 29.92 -38.95 37.20
C ASP A 482 30.23 -38.29 35.82
N GLU A 483 30.16 -39.05 34.72
CA GLU A 483 30.33 -38.51 33.36
C GLU A 483 29.02 -37.86 32.88
N HIS A 484 29.10 -36.64 32.35
CA HIS A 484 27.95 -35.87 31.88
C HIS A 484 27.83 -35.93 30.36
N ALA A 485 26.70 -36.41 29.87
CA ALA A 485 26.39 -36.41 28.46
C ALA A 485 24.97 -35.92 28.17
N VAL A 486 24.73 -35.69 26.90
CA VAL A 486 23.47 -35.19 26.38
C VAL A 486 22.93 -36.21 25.38
N LEU A 487 21.67 -36.60 25.55
CA LEU A 487 20.99 -37.62 24.76
C LEU A 487 19.86 -36.98 23.94
N PHE A 488 19.79 -37.27 22.64
CA PHE A 488 18.75 -36.74 21.75
C PHE A 488 18.42 -37.75 20.65
N ALA A 489 17.22 -37.64 20.08
CA ALA A 489 16.75 -38.48 18.99
C ALA A 489 16.89 -37.77 17.64
N VAL A 490 17.19 -38.54 16.60
CA VAL A 490 17.35 -38.09 15.22
C VAL A 490 16.58 -39.02 14.30
N LEU A 491 15.72 -38.48 13.44
CA LEU A 491 15.00 -39.24 12.43
C LEU A 491 14.97 -38.41 11.14
N GLY A 492 15.58 -38.93 10.08
CA GLY A 492 15.78 -38.19 8.84
C GLY A 492 16.58 -36.89 9.07
N GLY A 493 15.91 -35.74 8.94
CA GLY A 493 16.47 -34.41 9.17
C GLY A 493 15.87 -33.67 10.38
N ALA A 494 15.10 -34.35 11.23
CA ALA A 494 14.59 -33.82 12.48
C ALA A 494 15.50 -34.21 13.65
N VAL A 495 15.58 -33.35 14.67
CA VAL A 495 16.32 -33.60 15.92
C VAL A 495 15.45 -33.18 17.09
N SER A 496 15.28 -34.07 18.08
CA SER A 496 14.50 -33.77 19.29
C SER A 496 15.20 -32.72 20.17
N GLU A 497 14.52 -32.23 21.21
CA GLU A 497 15.26 -31.61 22.32
C GLU A 497 16.13 -32.66 23.02
N SER A 498 17.09 -32.17 23.80
CA SER A 498 18.09 -33.01 24.41
C SER A 498 17.87 -33.21 25.91
N VAL A 499 18.17 -34.40 26.41
CA VAL A 499 18.08 -34.78 27.81
C VAL A 499 19.48 -34.93 28.39
N GLU A 500 19.73 -34.30 29.54
CA GLU A 500 20.98 -34.51 30.28
C GLU A 500 20.97 -35.86 30.99
N VAL A 501 22.06 -36.61 30.85
CA VAL A 501 22.26 -37.91 31.48
C VAL A 501 23.62 -37.92 32.18
N VAL A 502 23.66 -38.41 33.41
CA VAL A 502 24.89 -38.58 34.19
C VAL A 502 25.13 -40.06 34.41
N GLY A 503 26.34 -40.55 34.16
CA GLY A 503 26.70 -41.94 34.43
C GLY A 503 26.62 -42.27 35.92
N THR A 504 26.13 -43.47 36.22
CA THR A 504 25.81 -43.94 37.58
C THR A 504 26.79 -44.95 38.15
#